data_AF-A0A2U1PBM8-F1
#
_entry.id   AF-A0A2U1PBM8-F1
#
_cell.length_a   1.000
_cell.length_b   1.000
_cell.length_c   1.000
_cell.angle_alpha   90.00
_cell.angle_beta   90.00
_cell.angle_gamma   90.00
#
_symmetry.space_group_name_H-M   'P 1'
#
loop_
_entity.id
_entity.type
_entity.pdbx_description
1 polymer ?
#
loop_
_entity_poly.entity_id
_entity_poly.type
_entity_poly.pdbx_seq_one_letter_code
_entity_poly.pdbx_strand_id
1 'polypeptide(L)'
;MDGLVRLLELAYSSGSVFISDVMHLGFEREVQEERGWFSFLHGWCMHVADRLAYLNAIIQELEFCSNHVSVARVLVELRAGDNVVFADAIMYF
;
A
#
# COMPACT_ATOMS: atom_id res chain seq x y z
N MET A 1 28.72 22.22 -6.64
CA MET A 1 29.74 22.08 -7.71
C MET A 1 29.25 21.11 -8.79
N ASP A 2 27.94 20.85 -8.83
CA ASP A 2 27.44 19.55 -9.31
C ASP A 2 27.00 19.62 -10.77
N GLY A 3 26.58 20.81 -11.23
CA GLY A 3 26.21 21.03 -12.63
C GLY A 3 27.37 20.95 -13.62
N LEU A 4 28.55 21.47 -13.25
CA LEU A 4 29.75 21.42 -14.13
C LEU A 4 30.29 19.99 -14.26
N VAL A 5 30.32 19.24 -13.15
CA VAL A 5 30.73 17.82 -13.14
C VAL A 5 29.75 16.99 -13.97
N ARG A 6 28.43 17.20 -13.79
CA ARG A 6 27.39 16.49 -14.56
C ARG A 6 27.47 16.81 -16.05
N LEU A 7 27.74 18.06 -16.42
CA LEU A 7 27.97 18.43 -17.82
C LEU A 7 29.22 17.77 -18.41
N LEU A 8 30.30 17.67 -17.63
CA LEU A 8 31.53 17.00 -18.07
C LEU A 8 31.33 15.49 -18.26
N GLU A 9 30.58 14.85 -17.35
CA GLU A 9 30.19 13.44 -17.45
C GLU A 9 29.33 13.18 -18.69
N LEU A 10 28.35 14.04 -18.96
CA LEU A 10 27.50 13.95 -20.16
C LEU A 10 28.30 14.17 -21.44
N ALA A 11 29.21 15.15 -21.46
CA ALA A 11 30.08 15.41 -22.61
C ALA A 11 31.07 14.27 -22.89
N TYR A 12 31.58 13.63 -21.84
CA TYR A 12 32.41 12.44 -21.99
C TYR A 12 31.59 11.24 -22.47
N SER A 13 30.38 11.05 -21.93
CA SER A 13 29.50 9.91 -22.23
C SER A 13 28.87 9.99 -23.62
N SER A 14 28.63 11.19 -24.15
CA SER A 14 28.10 11.38 -25.51
C SER A 14 29.10 10.98 -26.60
N GLY A 15 30.40 10.93 -26.27
CA GLY A 15 31.47 10.68 -27.25
C GLY A 15 31.54 11.74 -28.36
N SER A 16 30.88 12.89 -28.16
CA SER A 16 30.67 13.91 -29.18
C SER A 16 31.00 15.30 -28.65
N VAL A 17 31.62 16.11 -29.51
CA VAL A 17 31.93 17.52 -29.24
C VAL A 17 30.70 18.41 -29.46
N PHE A 18 29.65 17.87 -30.08
CA PHE A 18 28.42 18.63 -30.34
C PHE A 18 27.57 18.74 -29.08
N ILE A 19 27.24 19.98 -28.72
CA ILE A 19 26.38 20.29 -27.58
C ILE A 19 24.98 19.67 -27.72
N SER A 20 24.51 19.44 -28.96
CA SER A 20 23.23 18.78 -29.23
C SER A 20 23.17 17.37 -28.67
N ASP A 21 24.27 16.62 -28.78
CA ASP A 21 24.32 15.22 -28.37
C ASP A 21 24.43 15.12 -26.85
N VAL A 22 25.19 16.04 -26.23
CA VAL A 22 25.25 16.20 -24.77
C VAL A 22 23.88 16.55 -24.18
N MET A 23 23.16 17.48 -24.83
CA MET A 23 21.81 17.86 -24.43
C MET A 23 20.82 16.71 -24.59
N HIS A 24 20.89 15.97 -25.69
CA HIS A 24 20.04 14.81 -25.94
C HIS A 24 20.21 13.76 -24.84
N LEU A 25 21.45 13.42 -24.51
CA LEU A 25 21.78 12.43 -23.47
C LEU A 25 21.41 12.91 -22.06
N GLY A 26 21.55 14.22 -21.80
CA GLY A 26 21.05 14.85 -20.57
C GLY A 26 19.53 14.69 -20.42
N PHE A 27 18.78 15.00 -21.48
CA PHE A 27 17.32 14.86 -21.50
C PHE A 27 16.88 13.40 -21.34
N GLU A 28 17.52 12.45 -22.02
CA GLU A 28 17.19 11.03 -21.91
C GLU A 28 17.34 10.53 -20.47
N ARG A 29 18.42 10.94 -19.80
CA ARG A 29 18.66 10.61 -18.40
C ARG A 29 17.60 11.19 -17.47
N GLU A 30 17.21 12.45 -17.66
CA GLU A 30 16.19 13.10 -16.85
C GLU A 30 14.81 12.44 -17.04
N VAL A 31 14.45 12.08 -18.28
CA VAL A 31 13.25 11.29 -18.57
C VAL A 31 13.28 9.93 -17.85
N GLN A 32 14.44 9.29 -17.79
CA GLN A 32 14.58 8.01 -17.10
C GLN A 32 14.47 8.14 -15.57
N GLU A 33 15.04 9.21 -14.99
CA GLU A 33 14.88 9.55 -13.57
C GLU A 33 13.40 9.77 -13.23
N GLU A 34 12.68 10.55 -14.04
CA GLU A 34 11.24 10.79 -13.89
C GLU A 34 10.41 9.50 -13.99
N ARG A 35 10.72 8.61 -14.96
CA ARG A 35 10.06 7.29 -15.06
C ARG A 35 10.27 6.43 -13.82
N GLY A 36 11.46 6.53 -13.21
CA GLY A 36 11.75 5.89 -11.93
C GLY A 36 10.83 6.41 -10.82
N TRP A 37 10.65 7.72 -10.74
CA TRP A 37 9.72 8.35 -9.78
C TRP A 37 8.27 7.93 -10.00
N PHE A 38 7.79 7.91 -11.25
CA PHE A 38 6.44 7.42 -11.55
C PHE A 38 6.23 5.97 -11.10
N SER A 39 7.21 5.11 -11.37
CA SER A 39 7.15 3.69 -10.96
C SER A 39 7.13 3.55 -9.43
N PHE A 40 7.93 4.35 -8.72
CA PHE A 40 7.94 4.40 -7.27
C PHE A 40 6.61 4.85 -6.70
N LEU A 41 6.04 5.96 -7.21
CA LEU A 41 4.74 6.47 -6.78
C LEU A 41 3.62 5.47 -7.03
N HIS A 42 3.64 4.79 -8.19
CA HIS A 42 2.68 3.74 -8.49
C HIS A 42 2.76 2.58 -7.49
N GLY A 43 3.97 2.12 -7.17
CA GLY A 43 4.19 1.10 -6.13
C GLY A 43 3.65 1.53 -4.76
N TRP A 44 3.84 2.80 -4.39
CA TRP A 44 3.28 3.37 -3.17
C TRP A 44 1.75 3.40 -3.16
N CYS A 45 1.12 3.79 -4.27
CA CYS A 45 -0.33 3.75 -4.39
C CYS A 45 -0.89 2.34 -4.18
N MET A 46 -0.24 1.33 -4.79
CA MET A 46 -0.63 -0.07 -4.61
C MET A 46 -0.46 -0.53 -3.16
N HIS A 47 0.63 -0.15 -2.50
CA HIS A 47 0.86 -0.49 -1.09
C HIS A 47 -0.22 0.11 -0.16
N VAL A 48 -0.59 1.37 -0.39
CA VAL A 48 -1.65 2.04 0.38
C VAL A 48 -3.00 1.36 0.13
N ALA A 49 -3.32 1.01 -1.12
CA ALA A 49 -4.56 0.31 -1.45
C ALA A 49 -4.68 -1.04 -0.74
N ASP A 50 -3.61 -1.84 -0.71
CA ASP A 50 -3.56 -3.12 0.00
C ASP A 50 -3.79 -2.95 1.51
N ARG A 51 -3.13 -1.96 2.13
CA ARG A 51 -3.32 -1.63 3.55
C ARG A 51 -4.75 -1.19 3.87
N LEU A 52 -5.39 -0.42 2.98
CA LEU A 52 -6.78 -0.01 3.14
C LEU A 52 -7.72 -1.22 3.04
N ALA A 53 -7.49 -2.13 2.09
CA ALA A 53 -8.29 -3.36 1.96
C ALA A 53 -8.16 -4.24 3.21
N TYR A 54 -6.94 -4.40 3.74
CA TYR A 54 -6.70 -5.12 4.99
C TYR A 54 -7.43 -4.50 6.19
N LEU A 55 -7.34 -3.18 6.36
CA LEU A 55 -8.07 -2.48 7.41
C LEU A 55 -9.59 -2.64 7.27
N ASN A 56 -10.10 -2.57 6.05
CA ASN A 56 -11.52 -2.79 5.79
C ASN A 56 -11.97 -4.21 6.16
N ALA A 57 -11.15 -5.22 5.87
CA ALA A 57 -11.42 -6.60 6.28
C ALA A 57 -11.50 -6.73 7.82
N ILE A 58 -10.56 -6.12 8.55
CA ILE A 58 -10.60 -6.09 10.03
C ILE A 58 -11.89 -5.41 10.52
N ILE A 59 -12.27 -4.27 9.93
CA ILE A 59 -13.50 -3.57 10.33
C ILE A 59 -14.72 -4.47 10.11
N GLN A 60 -14.81 -5.16 8.96
CA GLN A 60 -15.90 -6.08 8.67
C GLN A 60 -15.96 -7.25 9.66
N GLU A 61 -14.82 -7.83 10.01
CA GLU A 61 -14.74 -8.89 11.03
C GLU A 61 -15.15 -8.39 12.42
N LEU A 62 -14.74 -7.18 12.79
CA LEU A 62 -15.14 -6.56 14.06
C LEU A 62 -16.64 -6.24 14.10
N GLU A 63 -17.21 -5.73 13.02
CA GLU A 63 -18.65 -5.49 12.90
C GLU A 63 -19.44 -6.80 12.96
N PHE A 64 -18.98 -7.84 12.26
CA PHE A 64 -19.55 -9.17 12.35
C PHE A 64 -19.51 -9.70 13.78
N CYS A 65 -18.34 -9.67 14.43
CA CYS A 65 -18.18 -10.06 15.83
C CYS A 65 -19.10 -9.26 16.76
N SER A 66 -19.18 -7.94 16.60
CA SER A 66 -20.04 -7.07 17.43
C SER A 66 -21.52 -7.44 17.28
N ASN A 67 -21.98 -7.64 16.04
CA ASN A 67 -23.35 -8.04 15.76
C ASN A 67 -23.65 -9.43 16.35
N HIS A 68 -22.72 -10.38 16.24
CA HIS A 68 -22.90 -11.72 16.82
C HIS A 68 -22.69 -11.78 18.33
N VAL A 69 -21.92 -10.87 18.94
CA VAL A 69 -21.85 -10.69 20.40
C VAL A 69 -23.18 -10.16 20.93
N SER A 70 -23.87 -9.29 20.19
CA SER A 70 -25.24 -8.87 20.55
C SER A 70 -26.24 -10.03 20.48
N VAL A 71 -26.12 -10.90 19.46
CA VAL A 71 -26.93 -12.12 19.34
C VAL A 71 -26.60 -13.11 20.45
N ALA A 72 -25.32 -13.29 20.79
CA ALA A 72 -24.88 -14.11 21.90
C ALA A 72 -25.36 -13.54 23.24
N ARG A 73 -25.36 -12.21 23.42
CA ARG A 73 -25.88 -11.54 24.62
C ARG A 73 -27.40 -11.70 24.74
N VAL A 74 -28.15 -11.52 23.65
CA VAL A 74 -29.59 -11.78 23.61
C VAL A 74 -29.88 -13.25 23.90
N LEU A 75 -29.12 -14.20 23.32
CA LEU A 75 -29.24 -15.63 23.61
C LEU A 75 -28.90 -15.96 25.07
N VAL A 76 -27.88 -15.31 25.65
CA VAL A 76 -27.49 -15.48 27.07
C VAL A 76 -28.54 -14.89 28.00
N GLU A 77 -29.10 -13.71 27.70
CA GLU A 77 -30.17 -13.09 28.50
C GLU A 77 -31.47 -13.91 28.41
N LEU A 78 -31.80 -14.46 27.24
CA LEU A 78 -32.94 -15.37 27.05
C LEU A 78 -32.72 -16.70 27.80
N ARG A 79 -31.49 -17.23 27.80
CA ARG A 79 -31.09 -18.42 28.57
C ARG A 79 -30.99 -18.17 30.08
N ALA A 80 -30.76 -16.94 30.53
CA ALA A 80 -30.80 -16.60 31.95
C ALA A 80 -32.24 -16.54 32.50
N GLY A 81 -33.22 -16.28 31.63
CA GLY A 81 -34.66 -16.40 31.94
C GLY A 81 -35.18 -17.83 31.90
N ASP A 82 -34.73 -18.63 30.92
CA ASP A 82 -35.09 -20.04 30.78
C ASP A 82 -33.90 -20.94 31.06
N ASN A 83 -33.94 -21.59 32.22
CA ASN A 83 -32.92 -22.45 32.85
C ASN A 83 -32.50 -23.68 32.00
N VAL A 84 -31.98 -23.47 30.78
CA VAL A 84 -31.61 -24.53 29.83
C VAL A 84 -30.13 -24.40 29.46
N VAL A 85 -29.35 -25.29 30.05
CA VAL A 85 -27.92 -25.50 29.78
C VAL A 85 -27.74 -26.01 28.35
N PHE A 86 -27.20 -25.18 27.47
CA PHE A 86 -26.51 -25.65 26.26
C PHE A 86 -25.04 -25.30 26.37
N ALA A 87 -24.29 -26.22 26.99
CA ALA A 87 -22.85 -26.18 26.91
C ALA A 87 -22.41 -26.27 25.44
N ASP A 88 -21.34 -25.53 25.13
CA ASP A 88 -20.31 -25.90 24.16
C ASP A 88 -20.66 -25.82 22.66
N ALA A 89 -20.40 -24.67 22.02
CA ALA A 89 -20.12 -24.59 20.57
C ALA A 89 -19.56 -23.24 20.08
N ILE A 90 -18.96 -22.38 20.93
CA ILE A 90 -18.29 -21.15 20.47
C ILE A 90 -16.91 -21.05 21.09
N MET A 91 -16.12 -22.10 20.88
CA MET A 91 -14.68 -21.98 20.75
C MET A 91 -14.36 -22.58 19.39
N TYR A 92 -13.49 -21.94 18.61
CA TYR A 92 -13.19 -22.25 17.20
C TYR A 92 -14.26 -21.71 16.22
N PHE A 93 -14.19 -20.42 15.88
CA PHE A 93 -13.35 -19.88 14.80
C PHE A 93 -13.12 -18.39 15.02
#